data_AF-D7PCZ9-F1
#
_entry.id   AF-D7PCZ9-F1
#
_cell.length_a   1.000
_cell.length_b   1.000
_cell.length_c   1.000
_cell.angle_alpha   90.00
_cell.angle_beta   90.00
_cell.angle_gamma   90.00
#
_symmetry.space_group_name_H-M   'P 1'
#
loop_
_entity.id
_entity.type
_entity.pdbx_description
1 polymer ?
#
loop_
_entity_poly.entity_id
_entity_poly.type
_entity_poly.pdbx_seq_one_letter_code
_entity_poly.pdbx_strand_id
1 'polypeptide(L)'
;MNMLLVLSVNITLSLCLILIAFWLPQLNLYTEKANPYECGFDPMSSARLPFSMKFFLVAITFLLFDLEIALLLPLPWAIQMYNINTTMFVSFILISILALGLAYEWVQKGLEWTE
;
A
#
# COMPACT_ATOMS: atom_id res chain seq x y z
N MET A 1 -28.36 1.75 1.64
CA MET A 1 -28.55 2.23 3.04
C MET A 1 -27.86 1.31 4.05
N ASN A 2 -28.02 -0.02 3.97
CA ASN A 2 -27.37 -0.97 4.90
C ASN A 2 -25.84 -0.87 4.91
N MET A 3 -25.17 -0.75 3.76
CA MET A 3 -23.71 -0.60 3.72
C MET A 3 -23.23 0.70 4.38
N LEU A 4 -23.94 1.80 4.14
CA LEU A 4 -23.66 3.08 4.81
C LEU A 4 -23.85 2.97 6.32
N LEU A 5 -24.88 2.25 6.76
CA LEU A 5 -25.13 2.00 8.18
C LEU A 5 -23.97 1.19 8.79
N VAL A 6 -23.52 0.11 8.15
CA VAL A 6 -22.38 -0.69 8.61
C VAL A 6 -21.10 0.15 8.71
N LEU A 7 -20.79 0.96 7.69
CA LEU A 7 -19.65 1.87 7.73
C LEU A 7 -19.76 2.88 8.87
N SER A 8 -20.95 3.47 9.08
CA SER A 8 -21.17 4.41 10.17
C SER A 8 -21.00 3.78 11.56
N VAL A 9 -21.46 2.54 11.75
CA VAL A 9 -21.27 1.80 13.01
C VAL A 9 -19.80 1.51 13.25
N ASN A 10 -19.05 1.09 12.22
CA ASN A 10 -17.61 0.82 12.36
C ASN A 10 -16.80 2.07 12.72
N ILE A 11 -17.09 3.20 12.07
CA ILE A 11 -16.41 4.48 12.35
C ILE A 11 -16.77 4.99 13.75
N THR A 12 -18.03 4.90 14.14
CA THR A 12 -18.45 5.35 15.48
C THR A 12 -17.87 4.48 16.59
N LEU A 13 -17.79 3.16 16.38
CA LEU A 13 -17.15 2.24 17.32
C LEU A 13 -15.65 2.55 17.48
N SER A 14 -14.91 2.73 16.38
CA SER A 14 -13.47 3.02 16.46
C SER A 14 -13.20 4.37 17.14
N LEU A 15 -13.99 5.40 16.83
CA LEU A 15 -13.92 6.69 17.51
C LEU A 15 -14.25 6.60 19.01
N CYS A 16 -15.27 5.81 19.38
CA CYS A 16 -15.63 5.60 20.78
C CYS A 16 -14.49 4.94 21.56
N LEU A 17 -13.86 3.90 20.99
CA LEU A 17 -12.70 3.25 21.59
C LEU A 17 -11.51 4.20 21.75
N ILE A 18 -11.24 5.04 20.73
CA ILE A 18 -10.19 6.07 20.80
C ILE A 18 -10.50 7.08 21.93
N LEU A 19 -11.74 7.55 22.04
CA LEU A 19 -12.15 8.46 23.11
C LEU A 19 -11.96 7.83 24.49
N ILE A 20 -12.38 6.58 24.67
CA ILE A 20 -12.16 5.88 25.94
C ILE A 20 -10.66 5.75 26.22
N ALA A 21 -9.84 5.39 25.23
CA ALA A 21 -8.40 5.23 25.39
C ALA A 21 -7.68 6.52 25.77
N PHE A 22 -8.13 7.68 25.29
CA PHE A 22 -7.53 8.97 25.65
C PHE A 22 -8.03 9.55 26.98
N TRP A 23 -9.31 9.33 27.32
CA TRP A 23 -9.95 10.01 28.46
C TRP A 23 -10.03 9.17 29.74
N LEU A 24 -9.98 7.85 29.65
CA LEU A 24 -10.05 6.96 30.81
C LEU A 24 -8.72 6.88 31.61
N PRO A 25 -7.52 6.87 31.00
CA PRO A 25 -6.27 6.82 31.74
C PRO A 25 -5.91 8.13 32.44
N GLN A 26 -5.28 8.03 33.60
CA GLN A 26 -4.70 9.19 34.27
C GLN A 26 -3.34 9.55 33.65
N LEU A 27 -3.29 10.70 32.97
CA LEU A 27 -2.11 11.16 32.23
C LEU A 27 -1.20 12.01 33.13
N ASN A 28 -0.04 11.47 33.52
CA ASN A 28 1.06 12.24 34.13
C ASN A 28 2.15 12.51 33.09
N LEU A 29 2.03 13.65 32.39
CA LEU A 29 2.93 14.10 31.34
C LEU A 29 4.13 14.87 31.94
N TYR A 30 5.35 14.46 31.60
CA TYR A 30 6.60 15.18 31.86
C TYR A 30 7.58 14.92 30.71
N THR A 31 8.61 15.77 30.58
CA THR A 31 9.53 15.80 29.43
C THR A 31 10.10 14.43 29.09
N GLU A 32 10.64 13.69 30.07
CA GLU A 32 11.25 12.37 29.84
C GLU A 32 10.26 11.29 29.38
N LYS A 33 8.97 11.39 29.76
CA LYS A 33 7.92 10.48 29.27
C LYS A 33 7.48 10.81 27.84
N ALA A 34 7.70 12.05 27.40
CA ALA A 34 7.36 12.52 26.07
C ALA A 34 8.53 12.39 25.08
N ASN A 35 9.75 12.14 25.58
CA ASN A 35 10.95 11.95 24.76
C ASN A 35 10.90 10.62 23.99
N PRO A 36 11.56 10.53 22.81
CA PRO A 36 11.64 9.30 22.03
C PRO A 36 12.34 8.19 22.82
N TYR A 37 11.83 6.96 22.70
CA TYR A 37 12.45 5.80 23.34
C TYR A 37 13.51 5.17 22.42
N GLU A 38 14.79 5.23 22.82
CA GLU A 38 15.90 4.52 22.15
C GLU A 38 16.54 3.52 23.13
N CYS A 39 15.78 2.48 23.50
CA CYS A 39 16.24 1.39 24.39
C CYS A 39 16.72 1.86 25.77
N GLY A 40 16.20 2.98 26.27
CA GLY A 40 16.61 3.58 27.56
C GLY A 40 17.79 4.55 27.47
N PHE A 41 18.26 4.86 26.26
CA PHE A 41 19.28 5.87 25.99
C PHE A 41 18.69 7.09 25.28
N ASP A 42 19.41 8.21 25.36
CA ASP A 42 19.11 9.40 24.56
C ASP A 42 19.40 9.13 23.09
N PRO A 43 18.54 9.61 22.18
CA PRO A 43 18.69 9.30 20.77
C PRO A 43 19.97 9.89 20.18
N MET A 44 20.77 9.05 19.52
CA MET A 44 22.04 9.46 18.92
C MET A 44 21.86 10.40 17.71
N SER A 45 20.74 10.27 17.01
CA SER A 45 20.38 11.11 15.86
C SER A 45 18.87 11.14 15.66
N SER A 46 18.38 11.99 14.76
CA SER A 46 16.96 11.97 14.42
C SER A 46 16.56 10.67 13.73
N ALA A 47 15.41 10.10 14.10
CA ALA A 47 14.82 8.95 13.41
C ALA A 47 14.47 9.20 11.92
N ARG A 48 14.56 10.44 11.45
CA ARG A 48 14.41 10.80 10.03
C ARG A 48 15.70 10.50 9.29
N LEU A 49 15.86 9.25 8.89
CA LEU A 49 16.99 8.78 8.11
C LEU A 49 16.82 9.09 6.61
N PRO A 50 17.91 9.26 5.85
CA PRO A 50 17.84 9.33 4.39
C PRO A 50 17.20 8.05 3.84
N PHE A 51 16.21 8.22 2.97
CA PHE A 51 15.44 7.12 2.42
C PHE A 51 16.23 6.38 1.34
N SER A 52 16.15 5.04 1.33
CA SER A 52 16.84 4.25 0.30
C SER A 52 16.12 4.38 -1.05
N MET A 53 16.86 4.64 -2.11
CA MET A 53 16.30 4.73 -3.47
C MET A 53 15.70 3.41 -3.98
N LYS A 54 16.08 2.27 -3.40
CA LYS A 54 15.55 0.96 -3.80
C LYS A 54 14.07 0.82 -3.45
N PHE A 55 13.67 1.20 -2.23
CA PHE A 55 12.25 1.22 -1.84
C PHE A 55 11.43 2.20 -2.69
N PHE A 56 12.05 3.29 -3.15
CA PHE A 56 11.40 4.23 -4.06
C PHE A 56 11.11 3.60 -5.43
N LEU A 57 12.08 2.85 -5.97
CA LEU A 57 11.93 2.17 -7.26
C LEU A 57 10.81 1.13 -7.20
N VAL A 58 10.75 0.33 -6.14
CA VAL A 58 9.67 -0.64 -5.89
C VAL A 58 8.30 0.05 -5.80
N ALA A 59 8.21 1.23 -5.18
CA ALA A 59 6.96 1.99 -5.10
C ALA A 59 6.47 2.46 -6.48
N ILE A 60 7.38 2.87 -7.36
CA ILE A 60 7.04 3.25 -8.74
C ILE A 60 6.57 2.03 -9.54
N THR A 61 7.26 0.89 -9.43
CA THR A 61 6.88 -0.30 -10.19
C THR A 61 5.57 -0.89 -9.68
N PHE A 62 5.32 -0.83 -8.37
CA PHE A 62 3.99 -1.09 -7.80
C PHE A 62 2.90 -0.18 -8.40
N LEU A 63 3.15 1.13 -8.51
CA LEU A 63 2.18 2.07 -9.07
C LEU A 63 1.86 1.76 -10.54
N LEU A 64 2.88 1.45 -11.35
CA LEU A 64 2.70 1.08 -12.75
C LEU A 64 1.90 -0.22 -12.88
N PHE A 65 2.22 -1.26 -12.09
CA PHE A 65 1.47 -2.51 -12.09
C PHE A 65 0.03 -2.33 -11.60
N ASP A 66 -0.23 -1.45 -10.63
CA ASP A 66 -1.59 -1.16 -10.16
C ASP A 66 -2.46 -0.55 -11.27
N LEU A 67 -1.88 0.35 -12.09
CA LEU A 67 -2.56 0.89 -13.27
C LEU A 67 -2.88 -0.20 -14.31
N GLU A 68 -1.95 -1.13 -14.55
CA GLU A 68 -2.18 -2.25 -15.47
C GLU A 68 -3.22 -3.24 -14.94
N ILE A 69 -3.24 -3.50 -13.63
CA ILE A 69 -4.28 -4.32 -12.98
C ILE A 69 -5.64 -3.65 -13.10
N ALA A 70 -5.72 -2.33 -12.93
CA ALA A 70 -6.97 -1.58 -13.14
C ALA A 70 -7.50 -1.73 -14.59
N LEU A 71 -6.60 -1.81 -15.58
CA LEU A 71 -6.97 -2.10 -16.97
C LEU A 71 -7.44 -3.55 -17.20
N LEU A 72 -6.95 -4.51 -16.42
CA LEU A 72 -7.36 -5.93 -16.47
C LEU A 72 -8.65 -6.22 -15.69
N LEU A 73 -9.00 -5.41 -14.69
CA LEU A 73 -10.21 -5.58 -13.87
C LEU A 73 -11.53 -5.74 -14.65
N PRO A 74 -11.79 -5.05 -15.78
CA PRO A 74 -13.03 -5.21 -16.53
C PRO A 74 -13.13 -6.49 -17.38
N LEU A 75 -12.12 -7.37 -17.39
CA LEU A 75 -12.13 -8.61 -18.19
C LEU A 75 -13.35 -9.51 -17.97
N PRO A 76 -13.88 -9.73 -16.75
CA PRO A 76 -15.07 -10.55 -16.55
C PRO A 76 -16.29 -10.04 -17.31
N TRP A 77 -16.43 -8.72 -17.44
CA TRP A 77 -17.49 -8.11 -18.25
C TRP A 77 -17.17 -8.17 -19.75
N ALA A 78 -15.89 -7.99 -20.13
CA ALA A 78 -15.45 -8.04 -21.52
C ALA A 78 -15.67 -9.43 -22.18
N ILE A 79 -15.62 -10.52 -21.41
CA ILE A 79 -15.88 -11.88 -21.91
C ILE A 79 -17.33 -12.05 -22.39
N GLN A 80 -18.27 -11.26 -21.89
CA GLN A 80 -19.68 -11.31 -22.28
C GLN A 80 -19.98 -10.58 -23.60
N MET A 81 -18.98 -9.92 -24.22
CA MET A 81 -19.15 -9.20 -25.47
C MET A 81 -19.19 -10.14 -26.68
N TYR A 82 -19.85 -9.69 -27.76
CA TYR A 82 -20.01 -10.45 -28.99
C TYR A 82 -18.66 -10.88 -29.63
N ASN A 83 -17.61 -10.07 -29.50
CA ASN A 83 -16.31 -10.33 -30.11
C ASN A 83 -15.25 -10.83 -29.11
N ILE A 84 -15.47 -12.04 -28.57
CA ILE A 84 -14.58 -12.68 -27.60
C ILE A 84 -13.14 -12.87 -28.11
N ASN A 85 -12.95 -13.11 -29.40
CA ASN A 85 -11.61 -13.33 -29.97
C ASN A 85 -10.75 -12.07 -29.85
N THR A 86 -11.33 -10.89 -30.09
CA THR A 86 -10.59 -9.63 -29.95
C THR A 86 -10.28 -9.29 -28.49
N THR A 87 -11.21 -9.53 -27.57
CA THR A 87 -10.99 -9.25 -26.15
C THR A 87 -9.91 -10.17 -25.57
N MET A 88 -9.93 -11.46 -25.93
CA MET A 88 -8.87 -12.41 -25.59
C MET A 88 -7.52 -11.94 -26.14
N PHE A 89 -7.44 -11.61 -27.43
CA PHE A 89 -6.18 -11.16 -28.05
C PHE A 89 -5.58 -9.93 -27.36
N VAL A 90 -6.38 -8.90 -27.11
CA VAL A 90 -5.93 -7.68 -26.40
C VAL A 90 -5.52 -7.99 -24.96
N SER A 91 -6.26 -8.85 -24.25
CA SER A 91 -5.92 -9.24 -22.88
C SER A 91 -4.58 -9.99 -22.80
N PHE A 92 -4.31 -10.89 -23.75
CA PHE A 92 -3.03 -11.59 -23.84
C PHE A 92 -1.87 -10.63 -24.13
N ILE A 93 -2.08 -9.65 -25.01
CA ILE A 93 -1.08 -8.60 -25.25
C ILE A 93 -0.79 -7.84 -23.96
N LEU A 94 -1.81 -7.40 -23.24
CA LEU A 94 -1.63 -6.62 -22.01
C LEU A 94 -0.87 -7.41 -20.94
N ILE A 95 -1.26 -8.67 -20.70
CA ILE A 95 -0.55 -9.57 -19.77
C ILE A 95 0.90 -9.82 -20.22
N SER A 96 1.14 -9.96 -21.52
CA SER A 96 2.49 -10.17 -22.04
C SER A 96 3.38 -8.93 -21.82
N ILE A 97 2.83 -7.71 -21.96
CA ILE A 97 3.56 -6.46 -21.70
C ILE A 97 3.92 -6.38 -20.22
N LEU A 98 2.99 -6.69 -19.33
CA LEU A 98 3.22 -6.73 -17.87
C LEU A 98 4.35 -7.71 -17.54
N ALA A 99 4.30 -8.93 -18.08
CA ALA A 99 5.33 -9.94 -17.87
C ALA A 99 6.72 -9.51 -18.40
N LEU A 100 6.75 -8.85 -19.56
CA LEU A 100 8.00 -8.32 -20.13
C LEU A 100 8.55 -7.15 -19.31
N GLY A 101 7.70 -6.26 -18.79
CA GLY A 101 8.09 -5.17 -17.90
C GLY A 101 8.74 -5.69 -16.61
N LEU A 102 8.12 -6.70 -15.99
CA LEU A 102 8.68 -7.37 -14.82
C LEU A 102 10.00 -8.09 -15.12
N ALA A 103 10.07 -8.80 -16.25
CA ALA A 103 11.31 -9.46 -16.68
C ALA A 103 12.44 -8.45 -16.91
N TYR A 104 12.14 -7.29 -17.49
CA TYR A 104 13.11 -6.22 -17.68
C TYR A 104 13.63 -5.67 -16.34
N GLU A 105 12.74 -5.36 -15.39
CA GLU A 105 13.12 -4.86 -14.07
C GLU A 105 13.99 -5.87 -13.31
N TRP A 106 13.68 -7.15 -13.43
CA TRP A 106 14.47 -8.24 -12.83
C TRP A 106 15.87 -8.28 -13.44
N VAL A 107 15.98 -8.31 -14.78
CA VAL A 107 17.29 -8.35 -15.47
C VAL A 107 18.15 -7.13 -15.12
N GLN A 108 17.54 -5.95 -14.93
CA GLN A 108 18.23 -4.73 -14.52
C GLN A 108 18.58 -4.68 -13.03
N LYS A 109 18.34 -5.76 -12.29
CA LYS A 109 18.64 -5.86 -10.85
C LYS A 109 17.91 -4.83 -10.00
N GLY A 110 16.81 -4.26 -10.50
CA GLY A 110 15.97 -3.31 -9.75
C GLY A 110 15.35 -3.96 -8.50
N LEU A 111 15.16 -5.28 -8.57
CA LEU A 111 14.63 -6.12 -7.50
C LEU A 111 15.72 -6.82 -6.67
N GLU A 112 17.00 -6.68 -7.01
CA GLU A 112 18.08 -7.30 -6.23
C GLU A 112 18.38 -6.51 -4.97
N TRP A 113 18.19 -7.19 -3.83
CA TRP A 113 18.55 -6.67 -2.53
C TRP A 113 19.97 -7.16 -2.24
N THR A 114 20.92 -6.23 -2.33
CA THR A 114 22.22 -6.41 -1.69
C THR A 114 22.01 -6.13 -0.22
N GLU A 115 22.26 -7.12 0.63
CA GLU A 115 22.46 -6.89 2.07
C GLU A 115 23.50 -5.79 2.31
#